data_AF-A0AAC9P0B7-F1
#
_entry.id   AF-A0AAC9P0B7-F1
#
_cell.length_a   1.000
_cell.length_b   1.000
_cell.length_c   1.000
_cell.angle_alpha   90.00
_cell.angle_beta   90.00
_cell.angle_gamma   90.00
#
_symmetry.space_group_name_H-M   'P 1'
#
loop_
_entity.id
_entity.type
_entity.pdbx_description
1 polymer ?
#
loop_
_entity_poly.entity_id
_entity_poly.type
_entity_poly.pdbx_seq_one_letter_code
_entity_poly.pdbx_strand_id
1 'polypeptide(L)'
;MDALACVRRLYGQWALFGVVVDKAAVSPEDPVEYAFEEIASRFDKTLRRMHLDGNSQRGLIVFDKSTMETRIQALTTEFRFSGHRNGKLHNLADVPFFVDSAASCLVQFADLVSYALWRRYEKDDSEFYDVIDGMFAAEGGVTHGLLVKRQD
;
A
#
# COMPACT_ATOMS: atom_id res chain seq x y z
N MET A 1 -13.90 17.79 0.41
CA MET A 1 -12.84 17.80 -0.63
C MET A 1 -13.15 16.61 -1.53
N ASP A 2 -13.13 16.77 -2.86
CA ASP A 2 -13.36 15.65 -3.78
C ASP A 2 -12.01 14.98 -4.09
N ALA A 3 -11.80 13.76 -3.57
CA ALA A 3 -10.55 13.03 -3.74
C ALA A 3 -10.26 12.70 -5.21
N LEU A 4 -11.28 12.42 -6.03
CA LEU A 4 -11.11 12.15 -7.47
C LEU A 4 -10.64 13.41 -8.21
N ALA A 5 -11.21 14.57 -7.87
CA ALA A 5 -10.78 15.84 -8.44
C ALA A 5 -9.33 16.19 -8.06
N CYS A 6 -8.88 15.75 -6.89
CA CYS A 6 -7.52 15.97 -6.45
C CYS A 6 -6.52 14.98 -7.08
N VAL A 7 -6.88 13.72 -7.26
CA VAL A 7 -6.07 12.72 -8.01
C VAL A 7 -5.80 13.19 -9.43
N ARG A 8 -6.79 13.80 -10.08
CA ARG A 8 -6.64 14.41 -11.42
C ARG A 8 -5.59 15.52 -11.49
N ARG A 9 -5.18 16.07 -10.35
CA ARG A 9 -4.15 17.12 -10.23
C ARG A 9 -2.80 16.56 -9.77
N LEU A 10 -2.68 15.25 -9.55
CA LEU A 10 -1.39 14.65 -9.25
C LEU A 10 -0.49 14.77 -10.48
N TYR A 11 0.66 15.38 -10.27
CA TYR A 11 1.71 15.51 -11.28
C TYR A 11 2.81 14.49 -10.98
N GLY A 12 3.44 13.99 -12.05
CA GLY A 12 4.51 13.01 -11.95
C GLY A 12 4.02 11.56 -12.03
N GLN A 13 4.93 10.63 -11.79
CA GLN A 13 4.66 9.21 -11.81
C GLN A 13 4.06 8.78 -10.47
N TRP A 14 2.91 8.11 -10.53
CA TRP A 14 2.25 7.53 -9.37
C TRP A 14 1.64 6.19 -9.78
N ALA A 15 1.43 5.32 -8.80
CA ALA A 15 0.82 4.01 -9.00
C ALA A 15 0.12 3.58 -7.71
N LEU A 16 -0.91 2.73 -7.85
CA LEU A 16 -1.62 2.16 -6.72
C LEU A 16 -0.91 0.93 -6.16
N PHE A 17 -0.99 0.80 -4.84
CA PHE A 17 -0.65 -0.41 -4.11
C PHE A 17 -1.87 -0.83 -3.30
N GLY A 18 -2.21 -2.12 -3.34
CA GLY A 18 -3.35 -2.69 -2.65
C GLY A 18 -3.08 -4.11 -2.17
N VAL A 19 -3.57 -4.44 -0.98
CA VAL A 19 -3.48 -5.78 -0.42
C VAL A 19 -4.86 -6.16 0.11
N VAL A 20 -5.40 -7.25 -0.41
CA VAL A 20 -6.67 -7.84 0.02
C VAL A 20 -6.36 -9.14 0.74
N VAL A 21 -6.87 -9.27 1.96
CA VAL A 21 -6.55 -10.40 2.84
C VAL A 21 -7.83 -11.03 3.36
N ASP A 22 -8.01 -12.30 3.06
CA ASP A 22 -8.93 -13.15 3.81
C ASP A 22 -8.32 -13.43 5.18
N LYS A 23 -9.05 -13.07 6.24
CA LYS A 23 -8.59 -13.22 7.63
C LYS A 23 -8.29 -14.68 7.98
N ALA A 24 -9.01 -15.63 7.39
CA ALA A 24 -8.76 -17.05 7.62
C ALA A 24 -7.45 -17.52 6.97
N ALA A 25 -7.06 -16.91 5.85
CA ALA A 25 -5.87 -17.29 5.08
C ALA A 25 -4.54 -16.86 5.71
N VAL A 26 -4.58 -15.94 6.68
CA VAL A 26 -3.39 -15.44 7.39
C VAL A 26 -3.40 -15.78 8.88
N SER A 27 -4.50 -16.35 9.39
CA SER A 27 -4.57 -16.82 10.77
C SER A 27 -3.45 -17.83 11.07
N PRO A 28 -2.73 -17.72 12.21
CA PRO A 28 -3.03 -16.90 13.39
C PRO A 28 -2.46 -15.47 13.38
N GLU A 29 -1.85 -15.02 12.29
CA GLU A 29 -1.28 -13.67 12.20
C GLU A 29 -2.37 -12.58 12.13
N ASP A 30 -2.00 -11.37 12.54
CA ASP A 30 -2.87 -10.21 12.40
C ASP A 30 -2.95 -9.77 10.92
N PRO A 31 -4.16 -9.66 10.33
CA PRO A 31 -4.32 -9.29 8.92
C PRO A 31 -3.82 -7.89 8.57
N VAL A 32 -3.87 -6.93 9.52
CA VAL A 32 -3.40 -5.56 9.30
C VAL A 32 -1.88 -5.55 9.25
N GLU A 33 -1.22 -6.29 10.13
CA GLU A 33 0.25 -6.44 10.10
C GLU A 33 0.74 -7.10 8.81
N TYR A 34 0.06 -8.18 8.40
CA TYR A 34 0.32 -8.84 7.11
C TYR A 34 0.16 -7.88 5.94
N ALA A 35 -0.96 -7.15 5.88
CA ALA A 35 -1.23 -6.20 4.81
C ALA A 35 -0.19 -5.07 4.78
N PHE A 36 0.19 -4.56 5.95
CA PHE A 36 1.21 -3.53 6.08
C PHE A 36 2.56 -4.02 5.57
N GLU A 37 3.00 -5.21 5.97
CA GLU A 37 4.24 -5.83 5.50
C GLU A 37 4.27 -5.96 3.96
N GLU A 38 3.17 -6.44 3.39
CA GLU A 38 3.05 -6.66 1.95
C GLU A 38 3.02 -5.33 1.15
N ILE A 39 2.37 -4.28 1.67
CA ILE A 39 2.43 -2.92 1.09
C ILE A 39 3.87 -2.38 1.16
N ALA A 40 4.49 -2.43 2.34
CA ALA A 40 5.84 -1.90 2.56
C ALA A 40 6.87 -2.62 1.66
N SER A 41 6.76 -3.94 1.52
CA SER A 41 7.63 -4.73 0.65
C SER A 41 7.50 -4.33 -0.83
N ARG A 42 6.27 -4.12 -1.32
CA ARG A 42 6.03 -3.72 -2.73
C ARG A 42 6.55 -2.31 -3.00
N PHE A 43 6.36 -1.41 -2.05
CA PHE A 43 6.89 -0.06 -2.15
C PHE A 43 8.43 -0.07 -2.16
N ASP A 44 9.07 -0.81 -1.25
CA ASP A 44 10.53 -0.95 -1.22
C ASP A 44 11.09 -1.56 -2.52
N LYS A 45 10.47 -2.62 -3.04
CA LYS A 45 10.83 -3.22 -4.34
C LYS A 45 10.71 -2.22 -5.49
N THR A 46 9.72 -1.32 -5.44
CA THR A 46 9.54 -0.26 -6.45
C THR A 46 10.67 0.75 -6.39
N LEU A 47 11.04 1.21 -5.20
CA LEU A 47 12.19 2.10 -5.01
C LEU A 47 13.51 1.44 -5.43
N ARG A 48 13.67 0.14 -5.12
CA ARG A 48 14.85 -0.63 -5.56
C ARG A 48 14.95 -0.67 -7.09
N ARG A 49 13.84 -0.82 -7.81
CA ARG A 49 13.85 -0.77 -9.28
C ARG A 49 14.19 0.61 -9.81
N MET A 50 13.57 1.65 -9.26
CA MET A 50 13.93 3.04 -9.62
C MET A 50 15.43 3.28 -9.42
N HIS A 51 16.02 2.77 -8.34
CA HIS A 51 17.46 2.84 -8.10
C HIS A 51 18.28 2.11 -9.19
N LEU A 52 17.86 0.91 -9.61
CA LEU A 52 18.52 0.16 -10.69
C LEU A 52 18.43 0.89 -12.04
N ASP A 53 17.36 1.66 -12.27
CA ASP A 53 17.17 2.51 -13.46
C ASP A 53 17.89 3.87 -13.35
N GLY A 54 18.74 4.05 -12.34
CA GLY A 54 19.52 5.28 -12.13
C GLY A 54 18.78 6.40 -11.39
N ASN A 55 17.55 6.16 -10.92
CA ASN A 55 16.76 7.10 -10.12
C ASN A 55 16.76 6.69 -8.63
N SER A 56 17.83 7.05 -7.93
CA SER A 56 17.98 6.72 -6.51
C SER A 56 17.14 7.65 -5.62
N GLN A 57 16.10 7.11 -4.99
CA GLN A 57 15.24 7.83 -4.05
C GLN A 57 15.01 7.03 -2.77
N ARG A 58 14.71 7.74 -1.67
CA ARG A 58 14.16 7.12 -0.47
C ARG A 58 12.68 7.45 -0.34
N GLY A 59 11.89 6.47 0.09
CA GLY A 59 10.45 6.58 0.20
C GLY A 59 9.98 7.01 1.59
N LEU A 60 8.83 7.66 1.63
CA LEU A 60 8.08 7.97 2.85
C LEU A 60 6.74 7.27 2.78
N ILE A 61 6.31 6.69 3.89
CA ILE A 61 4.97 6.12 4.03
C ILE A 61 4.16 7.03 4.93
N VAL A 62 2.97 7.39 4.47
CA VAL A 62 2.02 8.26 5.18
C VAL A 62 0.68 7.54 5.30
N PHE A 63 0.17 7.40 6.52
CA PHE A 63 -1.10 6.77 6.84
C PHE A 63 -2.13 7.78 7.34
N ASP A 64 -3.41 7.41 7.26
CA ASP A 64 -4.43 8.04 8.12
C ASP A 64 -4.15 7.69 9.59
N LYS A 65 -4.60 8.57 10.48
CA LYS A 65 -4.60 8.29 11.91
C LYS A 65 -5.34 6.99 12.20
N SER A 66 -4.76 6.18 13.08
CA SER A 66 -5.29 4.87 13.42
C SER A 66 -5.11 4.60 14.91
N THR A 67 -5.81 3.62 15.45
CA THR A 67 -5.47 3.10 16.78
C THR A 67 -4.22 2.23 16.74
N MET A 68 -3.76 1.85 15.54
CA MET A 68 -2.62 0.94 15.30
C MET A 68 -1.29 1.65 15.04
N GLU A 69 -1.20 2.98 15.19
CA GLU A 69 0.01 3.76 14.83
C GLU A 69 1.27 3.23 15.51
N THR A 70 1.22 3.05 16.83
CA THR A 70 2.36 2.55 17.62
C THR A 70 2.79 1.16 17.14
N ARG A 71 1.82 0.31 16.77
CA ARG A 71 2.11 -1.04 16.26
C ARG A 71 2.76 -1.00 14.89
N ILE A 72 2.25 -0.18 13.97
CA ILE A 72 2.82 0.01 12.62
C ILE A 72 4.23 0.59 12.68
N GLN A 73 4.49 1.55 13.56
CA GLN A 73 5.84 2.11 13.76
C GLN A 73 6.82 1.07 14.33
N ALA A 74 6.37 0.25 15.29
CA ALA A 74 7.17 -0.84 15.84
C ALA A 74 7.51 -1.88 14.75
N LEU A 75 6.53 -2.31 13.97
CA LEU A 75 6.72 -3.24 12.85
C LEU A 75 7.69 -2.70 11.80
N THR A 76 7.58 -1.42 11.46
CA THR A 76 8.53 -0.80 10.50
C THR A 76 9.96 -0.84 11.03
N THR A 77 10.13 -0.61 12.33
CA THR A 77 11.43 -0.69 12.99
C THR A 77 11.95 -2.13 12.92
N GLU A 78 11.13 -3.13 13.24
CA GLU A 78 11.47 -4.55 13.13
C GLU A 78 11.85 -4.93 11.68
N PHE A 79 11.06 -4.53 10.69
CA PHE A 79 11.31 -4.82 9.28
C PHE A 79 12.60 -4.19 8.74
N ARG A 80 13.05 -3.07 9.32
CA ARG A 80 14.34 -2.44 8.97
C ARG A 80 15.53 -3.14 9.63
N PHE A 81 15.42 -3.51 10.91
CA PHE A 81 16.53 -4.06 11.69
C PHE A 81 16.65 -5.58 11.55
N SER A 82 15.56 -6.28 11.85
CA SER A 82 15.47 -7.74 11.87
C SER A 82 15.08 -8.32 10.51
N GLY A 83 14.34 -7.54 9.71
CA GLY A 83 13.76 -8.01 8.46
C GLY A 83 12.35 -8.54 8.63
N HIS A 84 11.81 -9.07 7.55
CA HIS A 84 10.44 -9.51 7.38
C HIS A 84 10.43 -10.67 6.36
N ARG A 85 9.27 -11.29 6.09
CA ARG A 85 9.16 -12.52 5.27
C ARG A 85 9.77 -12.41 3.88
N ASN A 86 9.78 -11.20 3.32
CA ASN A 86 10.31 -10.93 1.98
C ASN A 86 11.66 -10.18 1.98
N GLY A 87 12.38 -10.11 3.11
CA GLY A 87 13.71 -9.49 3.20
C GLY A 87 13.81 -8.38 4.25
N LYS A 88 14.63 -7.36 4.00
CA LYS A 88 14.70 -6.15 4.85
C LYS A 88 14.20 -4.94 4.06
N LEU A 89 13.58 -3.99 4.74
CA LEU A 89 13.26 -2.70 4.13
C LEU A 89 14.53 -1.84 4.09
N HIS A 90 14.97 -1.46 2.89
CA HIS A 90 16.22 -0.74 2.67
C HIS A 90 16.02 0.71 2.24
N ASN A 91 14.90 0.99 1.57
CA ASN A 91 14.71 2.22 0.81
C ASN A 91 13.77 3.21 1.50
N LEU A 92 13.30 2.94 2.72
CA LEU A 92 12.54 3.90 3.50
C LEU A 92 13.46 5.00 4.08
N ALA A 93 13.01 6.24 3.98
CA ALA A 93 13.69 7.41 4.53
C ALA A 93 13.59 7.44 6.06
N ASP A 94 12.42 7.07 6.60
CA ASP A 94 12.10 7.15 8.03
C ASP A 94 10.98 6.15 8.40
N VAL A 95 10.54 6.18 9.66
CA VAL A 95 9.32 5.51 10.12
C VAL A 95 8.06 6.10 9.46
N PRO A 96 6.92 5.37 9.43
CA PRO A 96 5.70 5.89 8.84
C PRO A 96 5.16 7.10 9.61
N PHE A 97 4.64 8.06 8.86
CA PHE A 97 3.99 9.26 9.37
C PHE A 97 2.47 9.07 9.36
N PHE A 98 1.79 9.78 10.25
CA PHE A 98 0.34 9.74 10.38
C PHE A 98 -0.23 11.13 10.24
N VAL A 99 -1.25 11.27 9.40
CA VAL A 99 -1.93 12.54 9.15
C VAL A 99 -3.43 12.36 9.35
N ASP A 100 -4.11 13.46 9.65
CA ASP A 100 -5.56 13.47 9.67
C ASP A 100 -6.08 13.31 8.24
N SER A 101 -6.97 12.34 7.97
CA SER A 101 -7.56 12.11 6.64
C SER A 101 -8.24 13.35 6.08
N ALA A 102 -8.79 14.25 6.91
CA ALA A 102 -9.35 15.51 6.42
C ALA A 102 -8.29 16.46 5.81
N ALA A 103 -7.02 16.29 6.22
CA ALA A 103 -5.90 17.12 5.81
C ALA A 103 -5.19 16.62 4.55
N SER A 104 -5.44 15.39 4.09
CA SER A 104 -4.74 14.80 2.93
C SER A 104 -5.68 14.13 1.94
N CYS A 105 -5.77 14.71 0.73
CA CYS A 105 -6.51 14.10 -0.37
C CYS A 105 -5.90 12.74 -0.80
N LEU A 106 -4.58 12.55 -0.68
CA LEU A 106 -3.94 11.28 -1.04
C LEU A 106 -4.36 10.16 -0.08
N VAL A 107 -4.51 10.49 1.20
CA VAL A 107 -5.04 9.54 2.19
C VAL A 107 -6.51 9.23 1.90
N GLN A 108 -7.33 10.25 1.62
CA GLN A 108 -8.73 10.03 1.20
C GLN A 108 -8.81 9.16 -0.07
N PHE A 109 -7.89 9.31 -1.00
CA PHE A 109 -7.85 8.47 -2.19
C PHE A 109 -7.44 7.02 -1.86
N ALA A 110 -6.49 6.82 -0.95
CA ALA A 110 -6.14 5.49 -0.44
C ALA A 110 -7.34 4.81 0.24
N ASP A 111 -8.18 5.56 0.96
CA ASP A 111 -9.43 5.04 1.53
C ASP A 111 -10.42 4.61 0.45
N LEU A 112 -10.60 5.42 -0.61
CA LEU A 112 -11.46 5.06 -1.75
C LEU A 112 -10.97 3.82 -2.47
N VAL A 113 -9.66 3.67 -2.67
CA VAL A 113 -9.05 2.48 -3.26
C VAL A 113 -9.29 1.25 -2.38
N SER A 114 -9.10 1.40 -1.07
CA SER A 114 -9.36 0.31 -0.11
C SER A 114 -10.83 -0.11 -0.12
N TYR A 115 -11.75 0.83 -0.22
CA TYR A 115 -13.18 0.57 -0.35
C TYR A 115 -13.54 -0.12 -1.67
N ALA A 116 -12.97 0.33 -2.80
CA ALA A 116 -13.18 -0.28 -4.11
C ALA A 116 -12.69 -1.75 -4.14
N LEU A 117 -11.52 -2.00 -3.55
CA LEU A 117 -11.00 -3.36 -3.38
C LEU A 117 -11.95 -4.20 -2.51
N TRP A 118 -12.35 -3.71 -1.34
CA TRP A 118 -13.28 -4.44 -0.50
C TRP A 118 -14.58 -4.79 -1.24
N ARG A 119 -15.21 -3.83 -1.92
CA ARG A 119 -16.46 -4.06 -2.68
C ARG A 119 -16.27 -5.13 -3.78
N ARG A 120 -15.14 -5.08 -4.51
CA ARG A 120 -14.82 -6.07 -5.55
C ARG A 120 -14.67 -7.48 -5.00
N TYR A 121 -13.91 -7.64 -3.91
CA TYR A 121 -13.49 -8.95 -3.43
C TYR A 121 -14.48 -9.57 -2.42
N GLU A 122 -15.21 -8.75 -1.66
CA GLU A 122 -16.20 -9.19 -0.66
C GLU A 122 -17.63 -9.23 -1.22
N LYS A 123 -17.98 -8.29 -2.12
CA LYS A 123 -19.36 -8.14 -2.63
C LYS A 123 -19.51 -8.55 -4.09
N ASP A 124 -18.44 -9.04 -4.72
CA ASP A 124 -18.36 -9.37 -6.15
C ASP A 124 -18.84 -8.22 -7.06
N ASP A 125 -18.50 -6.99 -6.66
CA ASP A 125 -19.02 -5.79 -7.29
C ASP A 125 -17.85 -4.93 -7.80
N SER A 126 -17.69 -4.92 -9.12
CA SER A 126 -16.52 -4.35 -9.79
C SER A 126 -16.66 -2.87 -10.14
N GLU A 127 -17.82 -2.23 -9.91
CA GLU A 127 -18.14 -0.88 -10.42
C GLU A 127 -17.02 0.14 -10.13
N PHE A 128 -16.49 0.16 -8.91
CA PHE A 128 -15.39 1.06 -8.53
C PHE A 128 -14.01 0.52 -8.87
N TYR A 129 -13.85 -0.80 -8.86
CA TYR A 129 -12.58 -1.45 -9.19
C TYR A 129 -12.20 -1.22 -10.65
N ASP A 130 -13.18 -1.30 -11.55
CA ASP A 130 -12.97 -1.13 -13.00
C ASP A 130 -12.44 0.26 -13.35
N VAL A 131 -12.68 1.27 -12.48
CA VAL A 131 -12.12 2.62 -12.62
C VAL A 131 -10.62 2.66 -12.30
N ILE A 132 -10.13 1.78 -11.43
CA ILE A 132 -8.76 1.83 -10.88
C ILE A 132 -7.87 0.64 -11.30
N ASP A 133 -8.42 -0.38 -11.97
CA ASP A 133 -7.73 -1.62 -12.34
C ASP A 133 -6.39 -1.38 -13.09
N GLY A 134 -6.38 -0.43 -14.02
CA GLY A 134 -5.18 -0.07 -14.80
C GLY A 134 -4.16 0.84 -14.07
N MET A 135 -4.40 1.17 -12.80
CA MET A 135 -3.58 2.15 -12.06
C MET A 135 -2.62 1.50 -11.05
N PHE A 136 -2.71 0.18 -10.83
CA PHE A 136 -1.79 -0.53 -9.94
C PHE A 136 -0.38 -0.63 -10.51
N ALA A 137 0.62 -0.56 -9.63
CA ALA A 137 2.02 -0.63 -10.04
C ALA A 137 2.28 -1.90 -10.87
N ALA A 138 2.77 -1.74 -12.09
CA ALA A 138 3.02 -2.83 -13.03
C ALA A 138 4.36 -2.65 -13.73
N GLU A 139 4.99 -3.76 -14.08
CA GLU A 139 6.28 -3.79 -14.79
C GLU A 139 6.28 -5.00 -15.73
N GLY A 140 6.73 -4.82 -16.98
CA GLY A 140 6.79 -5.93 -17.95
C GLY A 140 5.43 -6.60 -18.22
N GLY A 141 4.32 -5.87 -18.05
CA GLY A 141 2.97 -6.41 -18.20
C GLY A 141 2.45 -7.21 -17.00
N VAL A 142 3.22 -7.28 -15.90
CA VAL A 142 2.82 -7.96 -14.66
C VAL A 142 2.46 -6.93 -13.60
N THR A 143 1.27 -7.05 -13.02
CA THR A 143 0.83 -6.22 -11.89
C THR A 143 1.52 -6.67 -10.60
N HIS A 144 2.34 -5.79 -10.03
CA HIS A 144 3.01 -5.99 -8.76
C HIS A 144 2.35 -5.22 -7.61
N GLY A 145 1.53 -4.22 -7.94
CA GLY A 145 0.89 -3.31 -6.99
C GLY A 145 -0.28 -3.94 -6.24
N LEU A 146 -0.90 -5.01 -6.74
CA LEU A 146 -2.06 -5.65 -6.12
C LEU A 146 -1.71 -7.07 -5.63
N LEU A 147 -2.05 -7.36 -4.38
CA LEU A 147 -2.03 -8.72 -3.82
C LEU A 147 -3.42 -9.10 -3.35
N VAL A 148 -3.81 -10.34 -3.63
CA VAL A 148 -5.02 -10.95 -3.09
C VAL A 148 -4.63 -12.26 -2.42
N LYS A 149 -4.73 -12.30 -1.09
CA LYS A 149 -4.49 -13.49 -0.28
C LYS A 149 -5.84 -14.08 0.11
N ARG A 150 -6.22 -15.19 -0.53
CA ARG A 150 -7.45 -15.94 -0.26
C ARG A 150 -7.12 -17.26 0.43
N GLN A 151 -8.11 -17.82 1.13
CA GLN A 151 -8.03 -19.20 1.59
C GLN A 151 -8.19 -20.12 0.37
N ASP A 152 -7.26 -21.06 0.21
CA ASP A 152 -7.34 -22.09 -0.84
C ASP A 152 -8.52 -23.06 -0.60
#